data_AF-A0A3A2ZJ18-F1
#
_entry.id   AF-A0A3A2ZJ18-F1
#
_cell.length_a   1.000
_cell.length_b   1.000
_cell.length_c   1.000
_cell.angle_alpha   90.00
_cell.angle_beta   90.00
_cell.angle_gamma   90.00
#
_symmetry.space_group_name_H-M   'P 1'
#
loop_
_entity.id
_entity.type
_entity.pdbx_description
1 polymer ?
#
loop_
_entity_poly.entity_id
_entity_poly.type
_entity_poly.pdbx_seq_one_letter_code
_entity_poly.pdbx_strand_id
1 'polypeptide(L)' 'MNPVGAEGNIFSSLFDKVPAKRAGASEDIAGTILYLVSKAGPRQQLTRRKQSYVDGVSLCVDGGRILLANGQE' A
#
# COMPACT_ATOMS: atom_id res chain seq x y z
N MET A 1 -15.68 11.59 -3.19
CA MET A 1 -15.82 10.14 -3.50
C MET A 1 -17.24 9.75 -3.12
N ASN A 2 -17.95 8.95 -3.92
CA ASN A 2 -19.29 8.48 -3.55
C ASN A 2 -19.19 7.55 -2.32
N PRO A 3 -20.18 7.57 -1.40
CA PRO A 3 -20.18 6.66 -0.25
C PRO A 3 -20.18 5.20 -0.69
N VAL A 4 -19.32 4.40 -0.04
CA VAL A 4 -19.30 2.94 -0.23
C VAL A 4 -20.63 2.36 0.25
N GLY A 5 -21.28 1.54 -0.57
CA GLY A 5 -22.57 0.90 -0.24
C GLY A 5 -23.84 1.64 -0.66
N ALA A 6 -23.74 2.82 -1.30
CA ALA A 6 -24.92 3.49 -1.86
C ALA A 6 -25.52 2.70 -3.04
N GLU A 7 -26.85 2.62 -3.13
CA GLU A 7 -27.55 2.02 -4.28
C GLU A 7 -27.12 2.72 -5.58
N GLY A 8 -26.81 1.93 -6.61
CA GLY A 8 -26.28 2.44 -7.88
C GLY A 8 -24.77 2.70 -7.90
N ASN A 9 -24.02 2.29 -6.86
CA ASN A 9 -22.57 2.40 -6.88
C ASN A 9 -21.95 1.38 -7.86
N ILE A 10 -21.53 1.88 -9.04
CA ILE A 10 -20.86 1.12 -10.11
C ILE A 10 -19.55 0.46 -9.61
N PHE A 11 -19.00 0.94 -8.50
CA PHE A 11 -17.77 0.42 -7.89
C PHE A 11 -18.01 -0.67 -6.83
N SER A 12 -19.24 -1.11 -6.57
CA SER A 12 -19.54 -2.15 -5.58
C SER A 12 -18.72 -3.44 -5.81
N SER A 13 -18.68 -3.91 -7.07
CA SER A 13 -17.89 -5.09 -7.47
C SER A 13 -16.37 -4.86 -7.52
N LEU A 14 -15.91 -3.60 -7.41
CA LEU A 14 -14.48 -3.29 -7.40
C LEU A 14 -13.85 -3.65 -6.05
N PHE A 15 -14.60 -3.48 -4.95
CA PHE A 15 -14.14 -3.85 -3.61
C PHE A 15 -13.90 -5.35 -3.47
N ASP A 16 -14.67 -6.18 -4.18
CA ASP A 16 -14.45 -7.63 -4.17
C ASP A 16 -13.09 -8.02 -4.71
N LYS A 17 -12.58 -7.23 -5.65
CA LYS A 17 -11.29 -7.42 -6.31
C LYS A 17 -10.11 -6.83 -5.54
N VAL A 18 -10.34 -6.20 -4.39
CA VAL A 18 -9.32 -5.67 -3.48
C VAL A 18 -9.33 -6.51 -2.21
N PRO A 19 -8.26 -7.24 -1.86
CA PRO A 19 -8.21 -8.06 -0.65
C PRO A 19 -8.53 -7.29 0.64
N ALA A 20 -8.13 -6.03 0.76
CA ALA A 20 -8.44 -5.18 1.92
C ALA A 20 -9.93 -4.81 2.06
N LYS A 21 -10.78 -5.07 1.05
CA LYS A 21 -12.23 -4.80 1.03
C LYS A 21 -12.64 -3.36 1.40
N ARG A 22 -11.73 -2.41 1.22
CA ARG A 22 -11.96 -0.99 1.48
C ARG A 22 -11.22 -0.12 0.49
N ALA A 23 -11.66 1.12 0.35
CA ALA A 23 -10.88 2.15 -0.34
C ALA A 23 -9.63 2.48 0.47
N GLY A 24 -8.56 2.84 -0.23
CA GLY A 24 -7.38 3.44 0.39
C GLY A 24 -7.72 4.80 0.99
N ALA A 25 -7.10 5.11 2.11
CA ALA A 25 -7.16 6.41 2.78
C ALA A 25 -5.81 7.12 2.63
N SER A 26 -5.79 8.44 2.81
CA SER A 26 -4.56 9.23 2.69
C SER A 26 -3.50 8.80 3.71
N GLU A 27 -3.94 8.30 4.86
CA GLU A 27 -3.12 7.80 5.96
C GLU A 27 -2.33 6.54 5.57
N ASP A 28 -2.87 5.68 4.70
CA ASP A 28 -2.18 4.46 4.23
C ASP A 28 -0.89 4.81 3.46
N ILE A 29 -0.97 5.87 2.63
CA ILE A 29 0.16 6.40 1.88
C ILE A 29 1.10 7.17 2.81
N ALA A 30 0.57 8.05 3.65
CA ALA A 30 1.36 8.86 4.56
C ALA A 30 2.19 7.99 5.53
N GLY A 31 1.59 6.95 6.11
CA GLY A 31 2.28 5.99 6.96
C GLY A 31 3.41 5.25 6.23
N THR A 32 3.16 4.86 4.98
CA THR A 32 4.17 4.21 4.13
C THR A 32 5.34 5.14 3.81
N ILE A 33 5.07 6.41 3.46
CA ILE A 33 6.10 7.41 3.21
C ILE A 33 6.92 7.63 4.48
N LEU A 34 6.26 7.82 5.63
CA LEU A 34 6.93 8.00 6.92
C LEU A 34 7.82 6.80 7.26
N TYR A 35 7.37 5.58 7.00
CA TYR A 35 8.19 4.37 7.14
C TYR A 35 9.45 4.44 6.26
N LEU A 36 9.29 4.71 4.95
CA LEU A 36 10.40 4.73 3.98
C LEU A 36 11.45 5.82 4.28
N VAL A 37 11.02 6.99 4.74
CA VAL A 37 11.95 8.11 5.07
C VAL A 37 12.54 8.02 6.48
N SER A 38 12.01 7.12 7.32
CA SER A 38 12.47 6.93 8.71
C SER A 38 13.74 6.07 8.81
N LYS A 39 14.30 5.99 10.03
CA LYS A 39 15.33 5.02 10.39
C LYS A 39 14.76 3.62 10.77
N ALA A 40 13.46 3.40 10.61
CA ALA A 40 12.77 2.14 10.89
C ALA A 40 12.64 1.22 9.66
N GLY A 41 12.98 1.72 8.45
CA GLY A 41 13.31 0.84 7.32
C GLY A 41 14.46 -0.12 7.69
N PRO A 42 14.63 -1.27 6.99
CA PRO A 42 15.48 -2.35 7.49
C PRO A 42 16.90 -1.83 7.69
N ARG A 43 17.34 -1.87 8.94
CA ARG A 43 18.66 -1.40 9.38
C ARG A 43 19.62 -2.59 9.31
N GLN A 44 20.70 -2.46 8.55
CA GLN A 44 21.95 -3.09 8.95
C GLN A 44 22.77 -2.09 9.75
N GLN A 45 23.00 -2.45 11.00
CA GLN A 45 23.76 -1.69 11.98
C GLN A 45 25.25 -1.89 11.74
N LEU A 46 25.89 -1.20 10.78
CA LEU A 46 27.37 -1.06 10.83
C LEU A 46 28.05 0.03 10.01
N THR A 47 27.39 0.80 9.13
CA THR A 47 28.13 1.78 8.30
C THR A 47 27.57 3.19 8.45
N ARG A 48 28.47 4.18 8.56
CA ARG A 48 28.16 5.62 8.64
C ARG A 48 27.55 6.21 7.34
N ARG A 49 27.06 5.36 6.43
CA ARG A 49 26.25 5.76 5.28
C ARG A 49 24.81 5.36 5.57
N LYS A 50 23.88 6.31 5.47
CA LYS A 50 22.43 6.01 5.45
C LYS A 50 22.16 5.08 4.27
N GLN A 51 22.25 3.77 4.46
CA GLN A 51 21.76 2.81 3.48
C GLN A 51 20.47 2.26 4.07
N SER A 52 19.32 2.74 3.58
CA SER A 52 18.09 1.97 3.70
C SER A 52 18.31 0.69 2.91
N TYR A 53 17.98 -0.47 3.48
CA TYR A 53 18.06 -1.74 2.76
C TYR A 53 17.05 -1.83 1.59
N VAL A 54 16.22 -0.80 1.45
CA VAL A 54 15.24 -0.58 0.41
C VAL A 54 15.69 0.68 -0.34
N ASP A 55 16.12 0.51 -1.58
CA ASP A 55 16.57 1.57 -2.47
C ASP A 55 16.22 1.20 -3.92
N GLY A 56 15.82 2.19 -4.72
CA GLY A 56 15.51 1.98 -6.14
C GLY A 56 14.32 1.06 -6.45
N VAL A 57 13.42 0.81 -5.49
CA VAL A 57 12.25 -0.07 -5.69
C VAL A 57 10.93 0.70 -5.72
N SER A 58 9.95 0.14 -6.43
CA SER A 58 8.55 0.60 -6.36
C SER A 58 7.79 -0.23 -5.33
N LEU A 59 7.22 0.43 -4.32
CA LEU A 59 6.35 -0.18 -3.33
C LEU A 59 4.88 0.14 -3.65
N CYS A 60 4.07 -0.88 -3.86
CA CYS A 60 2.64 -0.72 -4.13
C CYS A 60 1.84 -0.70 -2.81
N VAL A 61 1.01 0.33 -2.63
CA VAL A 61 0.08 0.47 -1.50
C VAL A 61 -1.34 0.46 -2.06
N ASP A 62 -1.90 -0.72 -2.28
CA ASP A 62 -3.13 -0.91 -3.06
C ASP A 62 -4.17 -1.83 -2.40
N GLY A 63 -3.95 -2.20 -1.13
CA GLY A 63 -4.82 -3.14 -0.43
C GLY A 63 -4.75 -4.58 -0.96
N GLY A 64 -3.67 -4.94 -1.67
CA GLY A 64 -3.42 -6.29 -2.22
C GLY A 64 -3.95 -6.48 -3.65
N ARG A 65 -4.37 -5.41 -4.32
CA ARG A 65 -5.06 -5.49 -5.62
C ARG A 65 -4.20 -6.10 -6.72
N ILE A 66 -2.92 -5.72 -6.81
CA ILE A 66 -1.97 -6.18 -7.82
C ILE A 66 -1.63 -7.67 -7.64
N LEU A 67 -1.48 -8.13 -6.40
CA LEU A 67 -1.18 -9.54 -6.13
C LEU A 67 -2.34 -10.43 -6.60
N LEU A 68 -3.58 -10.05 -6.28
CA LEU A 68 -4.77 -10.74 -6.78
C LEU A 68 -4.86 -10.67 -8.32
N ALA A 69 -4.55 -9.52 -8.92
CA ALA A 69 -4.55 -9.37 -10.37
C ALA A 69 -3.50 -10.24 -11.07
N ASN A 70 -2.41 -10.58 -10.38
CA ASN A 70 -1.35 -11.46 -10.87
C ASN A 70 -1.61 -12.95 -10.56
N GLY A 71 -2.79 -13.31 -10.01
CA GLY A 71 -3.16 -14.69 -9.70
C GLY A 71 -2.43 -15.28 -8.50
N GLN A 72 -1.91 -14.43 -7.61
CA GLN A 72 -1.32 -14.86 -6.34
C GLN A 72 -2.43 -14.92 -5.28
N GLU A 73 -2.66 -16.12 -4.74
CA GLU A 73 -3.62 -16.41 -3.66
C GLU A 73 -2.92 -16.60 -2.32
#